data_AF-A0A932RYB9-F1
#
_entry.id   AF-A0A932RYB9-F1
#
_cell.length_a   1.000
_cell.length_b   1.000
_cell.length_c   1.000
_cell.angle_alpha   90.00
_cell.angle_beta   90.00
_cell.angle_gamma   90.00
#
_symmetry.space_group_name_H-M   'P 1'
#
loop_
_entity.id
_entity.type
_entity.pdbx_description
1 polymer ?
#
loop_
_entity_poly.entity_id
_entity_poly.type
_entity_poly.pdbx_seq_one_letter_code
_entity_poly.pdbx_strand_id
1 'polypeptide(L)'
;MKTIPAFFAIILFGCNSQTSFDVSEIKGLPYEKAREKLLNAGWQLAPKPEYAGTRDDVIAKYPETMGCAVDRPFCRFAFIKSKNECLAVITVGEDINDFFVKSYLNECEQ
;
A
#
# COMPACT_ATOMS: atom_id res chain seq x y z
N MET A 1 9.97 10.70 -63.00
CA MET A 1 10.59 10.78 -61.65
C MET A 1 10.17 12.10 -61.01
N LYS A 2 9.26 12.07 -60.04
CA LYS A 2 8.87 13.24 -59.22
C LYS A 2 8.78 12.76 -57.78
N THR A 3 9.46 13.51 -56.92
CA THR A 3 9.83 13.23 -55.54
C THR A 3 8.63 13.19 -54.60
N ILE A 4 8.62 12.20 -53.70
CA ILE A 4 7.65 12.03 -52.62
C ILE A 4 8.15 12.83 -51.41
N PRO A 5 7.35 13.71 -50.78
CA PRO A 5 7.79 14.40 -49.58
C PRO A 5 7.73 13.44 -48.39
N ALA A 6 8.86 13.32 -47.69
CA ALA A 6 8.99 12.57 -46.46
C ALA A 6 8.13 13.21 -45.35
N PHE A 7 7.05 12.53 -44.97
CA PHE A 7 6.28 12.85 -43.77
C PHE A 7 7.11 12.44 -42.54
N PHE A 8 7.68 13.45 -41.88
CA PHE A 8 8.30 13.34 -40.56
C PHE A 8 7.22 12.97 -39.52
N ALA A 9 7.09 11.69 -39.19
CA ALA A 9 6.31 11.24 -38.05
C ALA A 9 7.14 11.45 -36.77
N ILE A 10 6.99 12.62 -36.14
CA ILE A 10 7.50 12.89 -34.79
C ILE A 10 6.60 12.13 -33.82
N ILE A 11 7.04 10.93 -33.41
CA ILE A 11 6.41 10.19 -32.31
C ILE A 11 6.72 10.97 -31.03
N LEU A 12 5.72 11.67 -30.51
CA LEU A 12 5.74 12.30 -29.20
C LEU A 12 5.92 11.20 -28.15
N PHE A 13 7.15 11.05 -27.65
CA PHE A 13 7.44 10.33 -26.42
C PHE A 13 6.79 11.12 -25.27
N GLY A 14 5.55 10.79 -24.96
CA GLY A 14 4.88 11.22 -23.73
C GLY A 14 5.65 10.62 -22.56
N CYS A 15 6.53 11.42 -21.96
CA CYS A 15 7.22 11.05 -20.72
C CYS A 15 6.14 10.99 -19.63
N ASN A 16 5.59 9.80 -19.39
CA ASN A 16 4.71 9.53 -18.27
C ASN A 16 5.58 9.66 -17.02
N SER A 17 5.52 10.81 -16.34
CA SER A 17 6.13 11.00 -15.03
C SER A 17 5.41 10.10 -14.04
N GLN A 18 5.85 8.85 -13.92
CA GLN A 18 5.51 8.01 -12.80
C GLN A 18 6.19 8.63 -11.57
N THR A 19 5.45 9.41 -10.80
CA THR A 19 5.85 9.83 -9.47
C THR A 19 6.12 8.56 -8.65
N SER A 20 7.39 8.29 -8.37
CA SER A 20 7.78 7.17 -7.52
C SER A 20 7.29 7.47 -6.10
N PHE A 21 6.27 6.74 -5.66
CA PHE A 21 5.81 6.81 -4.29
C PHE A 21 6.88 6.24 -3.34
N ASP A 22 7.32 7.03 -2.37
CA ASP A 22 8.18 6.56 -1.29
C ASP A 22 7.33 6.06 -0.12
N VAL A 23 7.45 4.77 0.17
CA VAL A 23 6.76 4.11 1.29
C VAL A 23 7.12 4.76 2.63
N SER A 24 8.30 5.37 2.76
CA SER A 24 8.73 6.03 4.01
C SER A 24 7.79 7.16 4.45
N GLU A 25 7.08 7.79 3.51
CA GLU A 25 6.15 8.89 3.76
C GLU A 25 4.91 8.52 4.57
N ILE A 26 4.60 7.23 4.71
CA ILE A 26 3.42 6.80 5.45
C ILE A 26 3.66 6.74 6.96
N LYS A 27 4.92 6.75 7.39
CA LYS A 27 5.29 6.65 8.82
C LYS A 27 4.74 7.85 9.59
N GLY A 28 4.11 7.58 10.73
CA GLY A 28 3.48 8.59 11.58
C GLY A 28 2.11 9.07 11.09
N LEU A 29 1.65 8.66 9.91
CA LEU A 29 0.30 9.00 9.44
C LEU A 29 -0.75 8.13 10.16
N PRO A 30 -1.98 8.66 10.34
CA PRO A 30 -3.14 7.82 10.62
C PRO A 30 -3.24 6.70 9.58
N TYR A 31 -3.57 5.50 10.02
CA TYR A 31 -3.61 4.32 9.15
C TYR A 31 -4.53 4.53 7.95
N GLU A 32 -5.69 5.15 8.14
CA GLU A 32 -6.64 5.43 7.06
C GLU A 32 -6.01 6.28 5.94
N LYS A 33 -5.21 7.30 6.29
CA LYS A 33 -4.47 8.12 5.33
C LYS A 33 -3.32 7.36 4.68
N ALA A 34 -2.60 6.55 5.45
CA ALA A 34 -1.52 5.71 4.92
C ALA A 34 -2.07 4.69 3.90
N ARG A 35 -3.19 4.06 4.23
CA ARG A 35 -3.91 3.12 3.37
C ARG A 35 -4.32 3.79 2.06
N GLU A 36 -4.93 4.97 2.11
CA GLU A 36 -5.30 5.72 0.91
C GLU A 36 -4.08 6.01 0.02
N LYS A 37 -2.99 6.50 0.61
CA LYS A 37 -1.73 6.74 -0.11
C LYS A 37 -1.19 5.49 -0.80
N LEU A 38 -1.21 4.35 -0.11
CA LEU A 38 -0.75 3.07 -0.66
C LEU A 38 -1.61 2.64 -1.85
N LEU A 39 -2.93 2.68 -1.71
CA LEU A 39 -3.86 2.33 -2.78
C LEU A 39 -3.66 3.23 -4.02
N ASN A 40 -3.50 4.54 -3.81
CA ASN A 40 -3.24 5.50 -4.88
C ASN A 40 -1.88 5.28 -5.56
N ALA A 41 -0.90 4.73 -4.83
CA ALA A 41 0.41 4.37 -5.35
C ALA A 41 0.45 2.99 -6.06
N GLY A 42 -0.70 2.36 -6.25
CA GLY A 42 -0.87 1.09 -6.95
C GLY A 42 -0.64 -0.14 -6.08
N TRP A 43 -0.52 0.01 -4.76
CA TRP A 43 -0.59 -1.13 -3.85
C TRP A 43 -2.02 -1.63 -3.77
N GLN A 44 -2.17 -2.94 -3.57
CA GLN A 44 -3.44 -3.61 -3.39
C GLN A 44 -3.48 -4.24 -2.00
N LEU A 45 -4.68 -4.44 -1.49
CA LEU A 45 -4.87 -5.18 -0.25
C LEU A 45 -4.40 -6.61 -0.46
N ALA A 46 -3.59 -7.14 0.45
CA ALA A 46 -3.31 -8.56 0.44
C ALA A 46 -4.65 -9.33 0.61
N PRO A 47 -4.85 -10.45 -0.10
CA PRO A 47 -6.02 -11.29 0.12
C PRO A 47 -6.07 -11.71 1.59
N LYS A 48 -7.29 -11.65 2.17
CA LYS A 48 -7.58 -11.83 3.62
C LYS A 48 -6.56 -12.74 4.31
N PRO A 49 -5.72 -12.19 5.21
CA PRO A 49 -4.78 -13.01 5.93
C PRO A 49 -5.49 -13.85 7.00
N GLU A 50 -4.81 -14.91 7.42
CA GLU A 50 -5.18 -15.72 8.57
C GLU A 50 -5.15 -14.85 9.84
N TYR A 51 -6.33 -14.61 10.42
CA TYR A 51 -6.49 -13.69 11.53
C TYR A 51 -5.94 -14.29 12.84
N ALA A 52 -4.92 -13.64 13.43
CA ALA A 52 -4.33 -14.08 14.70
C ALA A 52 -4.81 -13.29 15.95
N GLY A 53 -5.84 -12.43 15.85
CA GLY A 53 -6.30 -11.55 16.95
C GLY A 53 -7.70 -11.89 17.52
N THR A 54 -8.34 -10.95 18.23
CA THR A 54 -9.74 -11.08 18.76
C THR A 54 -10.67 -9.87 18.50
N ARG A 55 -10.19 -8.86 17.79
CA ARG A 55 -10.87 -7.62 17.36
C ARG A 55 -11.59 -7.74 16.01
N ASP A 56 -12.84 -8.19 16.04
CA ASP A 56 -13.71 -8.29 14.85
C ASP A 56 -14.01 -6.94 14.21
N ASP A 57 -14.03 -5.86 15.00
CA ASP A 57 -14.26 -4.48 14.54
C ASP A 57 -13.17 -4.01 13.57
N VAL A 58 -11.92 -4.35 13.85
CA VAL A 58 -10.77 -4.02 12.99
C VAL A 58 -10.84 -4.77 11.67
N ILE A 59 -11.19 -6.06 11.70
CA ILE A 59 -11.36 -6.88 10.48
C ILE A 59 -12.49 -6.32 9.62
N ALA A 60 -13.62 -5.98 10.24
CA ALA A 60 -14.79 -5.46 9.53
C ALA A 60 -14.47 -4.16 8.77
N LYS A 61 -13.62 -3.29 9.35
CA LYS A 61 -13.20 -2.03 8.71
C LYS A 61 -12.04 -2.23 7.72
N TYR A 62 -11.08 -3.10 8.04
CA TYR A 62 -9.82 -3.27 7.31
C TYR A 62 -9.57 -4.75 6.99
N PRO A 63 -10.10 -5.27 5.88
CA PRO A 63 -10.01 -6.69 5.52
C PRO A 63 -8.58 -7.19 5.24
N GLU A 64 -7.62 -6.30 5.04
CA GLU A 64 -6.19 -6.57 4.87
C GLU A 64 -5.42 -6.79 6.19
N THR A 65 -6.13 -6.81 7.32
CA THR A 65 -5.54 -7.01 8.64
C THR A 65 -5.03 -8.44 8.80
N MET A 66 -3.76 -8.57 9.20
CA MET A 66 -3.19 -9.87 9.55
C MET A 66 -3.39 -10.27 11.01
N GLY A 67 -3.27 -9.29 11.88
CA GLY A 67 -3.25 -9.56 13.30
C GLY A 67 -3.14 -8.28 14.09
N CYS A 68 -3.92 -8.25 15.16
CA CYS A 68 -3.81 -7.24 16.20
C CYS A 68 -3.40 -7.97 17.47
N ALA A 69 -2.31 -7.55 18.08
CA ALA A 69 -1.90 -8.14 19.35
C ALA A 69 -2.87 -7.67 20.44
N VAL A 70 -3.45 -8.60 21.20
CA VAL A 70 -4.40 -8.26 22.28
C VAL A 70 -3.67 -7.59 23.45
N ASP A 71 -2.43 -8.00 23.72
CA ASP A 71 -1.61 -7.48 24.81
C ASP A 71 -0.59 -6.43 24.36
N ARG A 72 -0.56 -6.07 23.08
CA ARG A 72 0.33 -5.01 22.57
C ARG A 72 -0.46 -4.11 21.63
N PRO A 73 -0.34 -2.78 21.76
CA PRO A 73 -1.20 -1.83 21.04
C PRO A 73 -0.74 -1.68 19.59
N PHE A 74 -0.68 -2.77 18.82
CA PHE A 74 -0.32 -2.76 17.40
C PHE A 74 -1.17 -3.71 16.57
N CYS A 75 -1.46 -3.27 15.35
CA CYS A 75 -2.02 -4.10 14.29
C CYS A 75 -1.08 -4.11 13.08
N ARG A 76 -1.02 -5.26 12.40
CA ARG A 76 -0.29 -5.46 11.15
C ARG A 76 -1.28 -5.59 9.99
N PHE A 77 -1.03 -4.87 8.91
CA PHE A 77 -1.84 -4.85 7.69
C PHE A 77 -0.96 -5.16 6.47
N ALA A 78 -1.44 -5.94 5.53
CA ALA A 78 -0.63 -6.41 4.40
C ALA A 78 -1.11 -5.85 3.06
N PHE A 79 -0.15 -5.46 2.22
CA PHE A 79 -0.36 -4.94 0.89
C PHE A 79 0.57 -5.61 -0.12
N ILE A 80 0.11 -5.73 -1.37
CA ILE A 80 0.83 -6.33 -2.49
C ILE A 80 0.73 -5.39 -3.67
N LYS A 81 1.86 -5.06 -4.30
CA LYS A 81 1.90 -4.25 -5.54
C LYS A 81 2.21 -5.10 -6.76
N SER A 82 3.07 -6.10 -6.61
CA SER A 82 3.42 -7.08 -7.62
C SER A 82 3.79 -8.40 -6.93
N LYS A 83 4.01 -9.48 -7.70
CA LYS A 83 4.27 -10.83 -7.14
C LYS A 83 5.38 -10.87 -6.08
N ASN A 84 6.37 -9.96 -6.18
CA ASN A 84 7.51 -9.89 -5.28
C ASN A 84 7.60 -8.55 -4.54
N GLU A 85 6.60 -7.68 -4.65
CA GLU A 85 6.53 -6.41 -3.93
C GLU A 85 5.39 -6.47 -2.94
N CYS A 86 5.73 -6.76 -1.69
CA CYS A 86 4.81 -6.82 -0.58
C CYS A 86 5.23 -5.83 0.50
N LEU A 87 4.24 -5.35 1.24
CA LEU A 87 4.42 -4.39 2.30
C LEU A 87 3.55 -4.74 3.50
N ALA A 88 4.19 -4.90 4.64
CA ALA A 88 3.56 -4.96 5.94
C ALA A 88 3.56 -3.58 6.57
N VAL A 89 2.39 -3.06 6.92
CA VAL A 89 2.24 -1.83 7.69
C VAL A 89 1.95 -2.19 9.13
N ILE A 90 2.81 -1.72 10.05
CA ILE A 90 2.66 -1.93 11.48
C ILE A 90 2.19 -0.60 12.09
N THR A 91 1.03 -0.65 12.72
CA THR A 91 0.42 0.51 13.37
C THR A 91 0.51 0.40 14.87
N VAL A 92 0.30 1.51 15.58
CA VAL A 92 0.02 1.50 17.01
C VAL A 92 -1.20 2.33 17.35
N GLY A 93 -1.91 1.94 18.41
CA GLY A 93 -3.07 2.65 18.96
C GLY A 93 -4.00 1.68 19.71
N GLU A 94 -4.86 2.23 20.56
CA GLU A 94 -5.85 1.44 21.31
C GLU A 94 -7.16 1.27 20.54
N ASP A 95 -7.57 2.32 19.83
CA ASP A 95 -8.79 2.32 19.03
C ASP A 95 -8.52 2.41 17.52
N ILE A 96 -9.48 1.91 16.75
CA ILE A 96 -9.40 1.83 15.29
C ILE A 96 -9.24 3.19 14.58
N ASN A 97 -9.65 4.26 15.27
CA ASN A 97 -9.54 5.64 14.79
C ASN A 97 -8.20 6.29 15.20
N ASP A 98 -7.49 5.67 16.13
CA ASP A 98 -6.22 6.17 16.70
C ASP A 98 -5.01 5.37 16.22
N PHE A 99 -5.18 4.52 15.21
CA PHE A 99 -4.07 3.79 14.61
C PHE A 99 -3.18 4.72 13.79
N PHE A 100 -1.90 4.80 14.15
CA PHE A 100 -0.87 5.49 13.39
C PHE A 100 0.23 4.52 12.95
N VAL A 101 0.80 4.73 11.77
CA VAL A 101 1.87 3.87 11.28
C VAL A 101 3.14 4.08 12.10
N LYS A 102 3.59 3.03 12.80
CA LYS A 102 4.85 3.03 13.54
C LYS A 102 6.01 2.64 12.64
N SER A 103 5.82 1.62 11.81
CA SER A 103 6.84 1.05 10.94
C SER A 103 6.22 0.29 9.79
N TYR A 104 7.07 -0.11 8.85
CA TYR A 104 6.69 -0.98 7.75
C TYR A 104 7.82 -1.96 7.43
N LEU A 105 7.49 -3.09 6.83
CA LEU A 105 8.44 -4.13 6.42
C LEU A 105 8.16 -4.52 4.97
N ASN A 106 9.21 -4.59 4.14
CA ASN A 106 9.11 -5.04 2.75
C ASN A 106 9.15 -6.57 2.71
N GLU A 107 8.09 -7.21 3.21
CA GLU A 107 7.99 -8.65 3.31
C GLU A 107 6.63 -9.13 2.78
N CYS A 108 6.66 -10.22 2.02
CA CYS A 108 5.46 -10.98 1.72
C CYS A 108 5.15 -11.87 2.91
N GLU A 109 3.87 -12.08 3.18
CA GLU A 109 3.47 -13.13 4.12
C GLU A 109 4.03 -14.48 3.64
N GLN A 110 4.46 -15.31 4.58
CA GLN A 110 4.85 -16.70 4.36
C GLN A 110 3.69 -17.63 4.69
#